data_AF-A0A967GQR2-F1
#
_entry.id   AF-A0A967GQR2-F1
#
_cell.length_a   1.000
_cell.length_b   1.000
_cell.length_c   1.000
_cell.angle_alpha   90.00
_cell.angle_beta   90.00
_cell.angle_gamma   90.00
#
_symmetry.space_group_name_H-M   'P 1'
#
loop_
_entity.id
_entity.type
_entity.pdbx_description
1 polymer ?
#
loop_
_entity_poly.entity_id
_entity_poly.type
_entity_poly.pdbx_seq_one_letter_code
_entity_poly.pdbx_strand_id
1 'polypeptide(L)' 'MPGLEINADQVKCSHGSTSAMIDDDEIFYLRTRGVKPHIAKQLVAQGFSVEAIARLRDPALEELVLSFA' A
#
# COMPACT_ATOMS: atom_id res chain seq x y z
N MET A 1 9.72 4.37 -13.95
CA MET A 1 11.08 4.73 -13.50
C MET A 1 11.04 6.15 -12.97
N PRO A 2 11.31 6.41 -11.68
CA PRO A 2 11.30 7.76 -11.13
C PRO A 2 12.47 8.58 -11.70
N GLY A 3 12.25 9.88 -11.89
CA GLY A 3 13.24 10.85 -12.35
C GLY A 3 13.11 12.16 -11.58
N LEU A 4 14.22 12.87 -11.39
CA LEU A 4 14.27 14.20 -10.78
C LEU A 4 15.03 15.13 -11.73
N GLU A 5 14.43 16.27 -12.05
CA GLU A 5 15.12 17.39 -12.69
C GLU A 5 15.21 18.52 -11.65
N ILE A 6 16.44 18.97 -11.35
CA ILE A 6 16.70 19.94 -10.29
C ILE A 6 17.54 21.09 -10.86
N ASN A 7 16.94 22.28 -10.92
CA ASN A 7 17.56 23.51 -11.39
C ASN A 7 17.72 24.52 -10.24
N ALA A 8 18.38 24.12 -9.14
CA ALA A 8 18.60 24.95 -7.95
C ALA A 8 19.85 24.53 -7.16
N ASP A 9 20.52 25.49 -6.51
CA ASP A 9 21.89 25.31 -5.96
C ASP A 9 21.96 24.70 -4.55
N GLN A 10 20.93 24.86 -3.71
CA GLN A 10 20.96 24.44 -2.30
C GLN A 10 19.70 23.64 -1.94
N VAL A 11 19.58 22.43 -2.48
CA VAL A 11 18.44 21.55 -2.21
C VAL A 11 18.87 20.17 -1.71
N LYS A 12 17.97 19.51 -0.98
CA LYS A 12 18.06 18.09 -0.65
C LYS A 12 16.85 17.40 -1.24
N CYS A 13 17.08 16.49 -2.18
CA CYS A 13 16.04 15.74 -2.85
C CYS A 13 16.35 14.25 -2.78
N SER A 14 15.33 13.45 -2.51
CA SER A 14 15.42 11.99 -2.48
C SER A 14 14.18 11.40 -3.13
N HIS A 15 14.36 10.30 -3.85
CA HIS A 15 13.26 9.45 -4.28
C HIS A 15 13.51 8.02 -3.77
N GLY A 16 12.43 7.25 -3.65
CA GLY A 16 12.48 5.83 -3.34
C GLY A 16 11.37 5.13 -4.10
N SER A 17 11.65 3.93 -4.58
CA SER A 17 10.67 3.08 -5.24
C SER A 17 10.98 1.64 -4.87
N THR A 18 9.96 0.91 -4.41
CA THR A 18 10.06 -0.51 -4.09
C THR A 18 9.01 -1.28 -4.87
N SER A 19 9.34 -2.50 -5.28
CA SER A 19 8.40 -3.40 -5.94
C SER A 19 8.66 -4.80 -5.44
N ALA A 20 7.62 -5.46 -4.96
CA ALA A 20 7.67 -6.80 -4.42
C ALA A 20 6.30 -7.46 -4.59
N MET A 21 6.29 -8.79 -4.51
CA MET A 21 5.06 -9.56 -4.33
C MET A 21 4.64 -9.50 -2.85
N ILE A 22 3.39 -9.86 -2.56
CA ILE A 22 2.96 -10.11 -1.19
C ILE A 22 3.78 -11.28 -0.62
N ASP A 23 4.22 -11.17 0.64
CA ASP A 23 5.02 -12.18 1.31
C ASP A 23 4.18 -13.43 1.62
N ASP A 24 4.66 -14.60 1.21
CA ASP A 24 3.99 -15.87 1.45
C ASP A 24 3.93 -16.22 2.94
N ASP A 25 4.86 -15.73 3.76
CA ASP A 25 4.84 -15.94 5.22
C ASP A 25 3.71 -15.16 5.89
N GLU A 26 3.39 -13.95 5.41
CA GLU A 26 2.23 -13.17 5.87
C GLU A 26 0.92 -13.89 5.53
N ILE A 27 0.83 -14.43 4.31
CA ILE A 27 -0.32 -15.21 3.86
C ILE A 27 -0.43 -16.51 4.67
N PHE A 28 0.68 -17.20 4.89
CA PHE A 28 0.72 -18.41 5.71
C PHE A 28 0.24 -18.11 7.13
N TYR A 29 0.73 -17.04 7.76
CA TYR A 29 0.33 -16.61 9.10
C TYR A 29 -1.18 -16.43 9.19
N LEU A 30 -1.79 -15.66 8.28
CA LEU A 30 -3.24 -15.44 8.27
C LEU A 30 -4.01 -16.74 8.05
N ARG A 31 -3.51 -17.64 7.20
CA ARG A 31 -4.12 -18.95 6.96
C ARG A 31 -4.09 -19.86 8.18
N THR A 32 -3.03 -19.81 9.00
CA THR A 32 -2.98 -20.58 10.26
C THR A 32 -4.05 -20.13 11.26
N ARG A 33 -4.55 -18.90 11.12
CA ARG A 33 -5.66 -18.33 11.90
C ARG A 33 -7.04 -18.63 11.29
N GLY A 34 -7.11 -19.47 10.26
CA GLY A 34 -8.36 -19.85 9.60
C GLY A 34 -8.83 -18.89 8.50
N VAL A 35 -8.03 -17.89 8.13
CA VAL A 35 -8.38 -16.96 7.06
C VAL A 35 -8.25 -17.66 5.71
N LYS A 36 -9.29 -17.54 4.86
CA LYS A 36 -9.27 -18.11 3.50
C LYS A 36 -8.17 -17.44 2.65
N PRO A 37 -7.50 -18.16 1.74
CA PRO A 37 -6.36 -17.61 0.99
C PRO A 37 -6.65 -16.30 0.22
N HIS A 38 -7.84 -16.16 -0.38
CA HIS A 38 -8.21 -14.94 -1.09
C HIS A 38 -8.43 -13.76 -0.13
N ILE A 39 -9.05 -14.01 1.02
CA ILE A 39 -9.24 -13.00 2.08
C ILE A 39 -7.90 -12.57 2.67
N ALA A 40 -6.96 -13.51 2.87
CA ALA A 40 -5.63 -13.17 3.39
C ALA A 40 -4.90 -12.18 2.48
N LYS A 41 -4.92 -12.42 1.16
CA LYS A 41 -4.34 -11.49 0.17
C LYS A 41 -5.04 -10.13 0.18
N GLN A 42 -6.38 -10.13 0.26
CA GLN A 42 -7.16 -8.90 0.31
C GLN A 42 -6.83 -8.08 1.56
N LEU A 43 -6.72 -8.72 2.73
CA LEU A 43 -6.37 -8.04 3.98
C LEU A 43 -4.97 -7.38 3.92
N VAL A 44 -3.97 -8.07 3.37
CA VAL A 44 -2.62 -7.50 3.23
C VAL A 44 -2.64 -6.33 2.24
N ALA A 45 -3.31 -6.47 1.10
CA ALA A 45 -3.43 -5.40 0.09
C ALA A 45 -4.18 -4.17 0.64
N GLN A 46 -5.27 -4.38 1.39
CA GLN A 46 -6.01 -3.33 2.06
C GLN A 46 -5.13 -2.63 3.10
N GLY A 47 -4.47 -3.39 3.98
CA GLY A 47 -3.56 -2.84 5.00
C GLY A 47 -2.44 -1.97 4.41
N PHE A 48 -1.86 -2.40 3.29
CA PHE A 48 -0.89 -1.60 2.54
C PHE A 48 -1.48 -0.29 1.98
N SER A 49 -2.74 -0.32 1.55
CA SER A 49 -3.40 0.81 0.88
C SER A 49 -3.98 1.85 1.84
N VAL A 50 -4.28 1.48 3.10
CA VAL A 50 -4.95 2.34 4.09
C VAL A 50 -4.24 3.68 4.28
N GLU A 51 -2.90 3.70 4.41
CA GLU A 51 -2.17 4.96 4.65
C GLU A 51 -2.29 5.93 3.46
N ALA A 52 -2.26 5.41 2.22
CA ALA A 52 -2.40 6.22 1.03
C ALA A 52 -3.83 6.77 0.89
N ILE A 53 -4.83 5.92 1.17
CA ILE A 53 -6.26 6.26 1.10
C ILE A 53 -6.62 7.30 2.17
N ALA A 54 -6.10 7.19 3.39
CA ALA A 54 -6.33 8.14 4.48
C ALA A 54 -5.88 9.60 4.17
N ARG A 55 -5.10 9.80 3.09
CA ARG A 55 -4.72 11.15 2.63
C ARG A 55 -5.84 11.86 1.87
N LEU A 56 -6.92 11.16 1.51
CA LEU A 56 -8.10 11.74 0.86
C LEU A 56 -8.88 12.67 1.79
N ARG A 57 -8.88 12.39 3.11
CA ARG A 57 -9.55 13.21 4.15
C ARG A 57 -11.05 13.38 3.91
N ASP A 58 -11.66 12.36 3.33
CA ASP A 58 -13.11 12.28 3.08
C ASP A 58 -13.56 10.85 3.43
N PRO A 59 -14.26 10.67 4.56
CA PRO A 59 -14.65 9.33 5.03
C PRO A 59 -15.50 8.54 4.02
N ALA A 60 -16.39 9.21 3.27
CA ALA A 60 -17.24 8.54 2.30
C ALA A 60 -16.43 8.08 1.09
N LEU A 61 -15.46 8.89 0.66
CA LEU A 61 -14.56 8.53 -0.43
C LEU A 61 -13.57 7.44 0.00
N GLU A 62 -13.05 7.50 1.23
CA GLU A 62 -12.16 6.48 1.79
C GLU A 62 -12.84 5.11 1.87
N GLU A 63 -14.09 5.06 2.37
CA GLU A 63 -14.89 3.84 2.42
C GLU A 63 -15.19 3.30 1.01
N LEU A 64 -15.57 4.18 0.08
CA LEU A 64 -15.80 3.80 -1.31
C LEU A 64 -14.54 3.19 -1.94
N VAL A 65 -13.37 3.81 -1.76
CA VAL A 65 -12.12 3.32 -2.35
C VAL A 65 -11.68 1.99 -1.75
N LEU A 66 -11.80 1.82 -0.43
CA LEU A 66 -11.49 0.55 0.25
C LEU A 66 -12.40 -0.59 -0.19
N SER A 67 -13.62 -0.32 -0.66
CA SER A 67 -14.52 -1.35 -1.17
C SER A 67 -14.02 -2.02 -2.47
N PHE A 68 -13.08 -1.40 -3.19
CA PHE A 68 -12.46 -1.95 -4.41
C PHE A 68 -11.13 -2.68 -4.16
N ALA A 69 -10.58 -2.59 -2.95
CA ALA A 69 -9.31 -3.19 -2.54
C ALA A 69 -9.51 -4.59 -1.93
#